data_AF-A0A0H2RNS8-F1
#
_entry.id   AF-A0A0H2RNS8-F1
#
_cell.length_a   1.000
_cell.length_b   1.000
_cell.length_c   1.000
_cell.angle_alpha   90.00
_cell.angle_beta   90.00
_cell.angle_gamma   90.00
#
_symmetry.space_group_name_H-M   'P 1'
#
loop_
_entity.id
_entity.type
_entity.pdbx_description
1 polymer ?
#
loop_
_entity_poly.entity_id
_entity_poly.type
_entity_poly.pdbx_seq_one_letter_code
_entity_poly.pdbx_strand_id
1 'polypeptide(L)'
;MSVFAFDDSGAPTDAILYTTLVILHGCAFSKDIFRKLLPLAGHHYLRIVLLNRRGYPGSKPLTEEELRLIDGPEEQGHEQYFGAQAQELADFLVDFAVKQHLPTASGDSGGIALMGWSAGNACTLSLLSQPQAIDESTRKALEPFLRTMVIFDAPAYIAGRSLARSGVFIFSNATYTDEERFRKFADYAGAYFEHPSVASHNIKDLQIVLDSKQLKTSTTSRFTSDEYRKLVWPEAAMKVDVPAMTYPVQEFERWMKRALFEDDLAQEFWPSLKVEIIWCEHSTAPCVEAGWIFEELRKEYDDKGVVGRPMRITMMPGANHFPHWDQPEKTIALFANVIAGVRGS
;
A
#
# COMPACT_ATOMS: atom_id res chain seq x y z
N MET A 1 23.53 -5.70 6.24
CA MET A 1 22.96 -5.52 4.88
C MET A 1 21.45 -5.47 5.03
N SER A 2 20.75 -4.61 4.28
CA SER A 2 19.28 -4.51 4.35
C SER A 2 18.62 -5.86 4.10
N VAL A 3 17.52 -6.16 4.79
CA VAL A 3 16.68 -7.33 4.50
C VAL A 3 15.81 -7.15 3.25
N PHE A 4 15.71 -5.92 2.74
CA PHE A 4 14.96 -5.58 1.54
C PHE A 4 15.90 -5.31 0.36
N ALA A 5 15.56 -5.86 -0.81
CA ALA A 5 16.02 -5.33 -2.08
C ALA A 5 15.20 -4.08 -2.44
N PHE A 6 15.89 -3.04 -2.89
CA PHE A 6 15.26 -1.80 -3.28
C PHE A 6 15.92 -1.18 -4.51
N ASP A 7 15.17 -0.37 -5.25
CA ASP A 7 15.69 0.58 -6.23
C ASP A 7 15.52 1.99 -5.70
N ASP A 8 16.38 2.90 -6.13
CA ASP A 8 16.44 4.27 -5.65
C ASP A 8 16.63 5.20 -6.85
N SER A 9 15.75 6.18 -7.00
CA SER A 9 15.88 7.19 -8.06
C SER A 9 17.08 8.12 -7.84
N GLY A 10 17.66 8.12 -6.63
CA GLY A 10 18.62 9.11 -6.18
C GLY A 10 17.93 10.40 -5.71
N ALA A 11 18.68 11.23 -5.00
CA ALA A 11 18.24 12.57 -4.63
C ALA A 11 18.07 13.43 -5.89
N PRO A 12 17.04 14.30 -5.95
CA PRO A 12 16.93 15.30 -7.01
C PRO A 12 18.19 16.18 -7.08
N THR A 13 18.75 16.38 -8.27
CA THR A 13 20.03 17.11 -8.43
C THR A 13 19.91 18.61 -8.14
N ASP A 14 18.73 19.18 -8.40
CA ASP A 14 18.51 20.62 -8.39
C ASP A 14 17.76 21.10 -7.13
N ALA A 15 17.62 20.23 -6.12
CA ALA A 15 16.87 20.54 -4.91
C ALA A 15 17.57 20.03 -3.64
N ILE A 16 17.80 20.94 -2.69
CA ILE A 16 18.35 20.60 -1.36
C ILE A 16 17.25 20.01 -0.47
N LEU A 17 16.01 20.44 -0.66
CA LEU A 17 14.84 19.97 0.09
C LEU A 17 13.92 19.19 -0.84
N TYR A 18 13.71 17.91 -0.52
CA TYR A 18 12.86 16.97 -1.26
C TYR A 18 12.23 15.98 -0.28
N THR A 19 11.12 15.34 -0.66
CA THR A 19 10.55 14.24 0.15
C THR A 19 10.96 12.90 -0.44
N THR A 20 11.31 11.95 0.43
CA THR A 20 11.57 10.57 0.01
C THR A 20 10.27 9.77 0.07
N LEU A 21 9.80 9.26 -1.06
CA LEU A 21 8.64 8.37 -1.16
C LEU A 21 9.12 6.91 -1.22
N VAL A 22 8.88 6.16 -0.15
CA VAL A 22 9.20 4.73 -0.03
C VAL A 22 7.95 3.92 -0.34
N ILE A 23 8.00 3.03 -1.35
CA ILE A 23 6.82 2.33 -1.87
C ILE A 23 6.96 0.81 -1.68
N LEU A 24 5.93 0.20 -1.07
CA LEU A 24 5.77 -1.25 -0.97
C LEU A 24 4.69 -1.74 -1.94
N HIS A 25 5.04 -2.74 -2.75
CA HIS A 25 4.14 -3.34 -3.73
C HIS A 25 3.06 -4.22 -3.08
N GLY A 26 2.02 -4.51 -3.87
CA GLY A 26 0.90 -5.37 -3.51
C GLY A 26 1.14 -6.86 -3.77
N CYS A 27 0.04 -7.61 -3.75
CA CYS A 27 0.04 -9.06 -3.90
C CYS A 27 0.52 -9.48 -5.30
N ALA A 28 1.43 -10.45 -5.34
CA ALA A 28 2.03 -11.04 -6.54
C ALA A 28 2.89 -10.13 -7.41
N PHE A 29 2.90 -8.82 -7.21
CA PHE A 29 3.76 -7.93 -7.98
C PHE A 29 5.10 -7.74 -7.29
N SER A 30 6.14 -7.31 -8.00
CA SER A 30 7.39 -6.80 -7.41
C SER A 30 7.41 -5.27 -7.43
N LYS A 31 8.43 -4.69 -6.79
CA LYS A 31 8.77 -3.26 -6.82
C LYS A 31 8.84 -2.69 -8.23
N ASP A 32 9.21 -3.52 -9.21
CA ASP A 32 9.40 -3.13 -10.61
C ASP A 32 8.10 -2.65 -11.27
N ILE A 33 6.93 -2.95 -10.69
CA ILE A 33 5.66 -2.40 -11.16
C ILE A 33 5.62 -0.87 -11.06
N PHE A 34 6.40 -0.25 -10.16
CA PHE A 34 6.51 1.19 -10.02
C PHE A 34 7.70 1.80 -10.78
N ARG A 35 8.49 1.02 -11.52
CA ARG A 35 9.75 1.48 -12.14
C ARG A 35 9.59 2.68 -13.08
N LYS A 36 8.41 2.84 -13.69
CA LYS A 36 8.11 3.98 -14.58
C LYS A 36 8.06 5.33 -13.85
N LEU A 37 7.92 5.33 -12.52
CA LEU A 37 7.92 6.56 -11.72
C LEU A 37 9.34 7.09 -11.43
N LEU A 38 10.35 6.21 -11.38
CA LEU A 38 11.74 6.57 -11.07
C LEU A 38 12.28 7.75 -11.90
N PRO A 39 12.19 7.75 -13.25
CA PRO A 39 12.72 8.85 -14.06
C PRO A 39 11.94 10.16 -13.92
N LEU A 40 10.75 10.13 -13.31
CA LEU A 40 9.88 11.31 -13.16
C LEU A 40 10.07 12.00 -11.80
N ALA A 41 10.66 11.31 -10.82
CA ALA A 41 10.71 11.72 -9.42
C ALA A 41 11.33 13.12 -9.20
N GLY A 42 12.47 13.38 -9.84
CA GLY A 42 13.20 14.63 -9.68
C GLY A 42 12.39 15.88 -10.06
N HIS A 43 11.53 15.79 -11.08
CA HIS A 43 10.67 16.91 -11.51
C HIS A 43 9.60 17.29 -10.48
N HIS A 44 9.32 16.41 -9.53
CA HIS A 44 8.31 16.60 -8.49
C HIS A 44 8.93 16.80 -7.10
N TYR A 45 10.23 17.08 -7.01
CA TYR A 45 10.95 17.19 -5.74
C TYR A 45 10.80 15.93 -4.86
N LEU A 46 10.73 14.76 -5.51
CA LEU A 46 10.66 13.46 -4.87
C LEU A 46 11.94 12.66 -5.12
N ARG A 47 12.34 11.89 -4.12
CA ARG A 47 13.22 10.71 -4.26
C ARG A 47 12.35 9.48 -4.09
N ILE A 48 12.29 8.60 -5.09
CA ILE A 48 11.50 7.38 -5.00
C ILE A 48 12.40 6.21 -4.62
N VAL A 49 11.97 5.45 -3.62
CA VAL A 49 12.61 4.20 -3.19
C VAL A 49 11.59 3.07 -3.30
N LEU A 50 11.82 2.11 -4.19
CA LEU A 50 10.91 1.01 -4.46
C LEU A 50 11.40 -0.23 -3.72
N LEU A 51 10.60 -0.79 -2.81
CA LEU A 51 11.00 -1.93 -1.98
C LEU A 51 10.30 -3.20 -2.44
N ASN A 52 11.06 -4.29 -2.55
CA ASN A 52 10.49 -5.63 -2.49
C ASN A 52 10.34 -6.03 -1.02
N ARG A 53 9.16 -6.51 -0.65
CA ARG A 53 8.91 -7.07 0.70
C ARG A 53 9.76 -8.32 0.91
N ARG A 54 9.92 -8.79 2.16
CA ARG A 54 10.59 -10.07 2.41
C ARG A 54 9.82 -11.22 1.74
N GLY A 55 10.54 -12.25 1.31
CA GLY A 55 9.98 -13.34 0.51
C GLY A 55 9.77 -13.02 -0.98
N TYR A 56 9.93 -11.75 -1.39
CA TYR A 56 9.95 -11.32 -2.79
C TYR A 56 11.38 -11.23 -3.35
N PRO A 57 11.55 -11.16 -4.69
CA PRO A 57 12.85 -11.28 -5.35
C PRO A 57 13.90 -10.30 -4.84
N GLY A 58 15.10 -10.81 -4.60
CA GLY A 58 16.25 -10.02 -4.14
C GLY A 58 16.19 -9.63 -2.66
N SER A 59 15.02 -9.62 -2.03
CA SER A 59 14.88 -9.45 -0.58
C SER A 59 15.20 -10.74 0.15
N LYS A 60 15.50 -10.63 1.45
CA LYS A 60 15.76 -11.79 2.30
C LYS A 60 14.51 -12.69 2.34
N PRO A 61 14.65 -14.02 2.14
CA PRO A 61 13.53 -14.92 2.29
C PRO A 61 13.01 -14.93 3.73
N LEU A 62 11.74 -15.33 3.89
CA LEU A 62 11.20 -15.72 5.20
C LEU A 62 11.71 -17.13 5.52
N THR A 63 12.00 -17.36 6.79
CA THR A 63 12.31 -18.68 7.35
C THR A 63 11.04 -19.49 7.51
N GLU A 64 11.18 -20.82 7.62
CA GLU A 64 10.03 -21.71 7.89
C GLU A 64 9.31 -21.38 9.20
N GLU A 65 10.01 -20.85 10.19
CA GLU A 65 9.41 -20.41 11.44
C GLU A 65 8.53 -19.17 11.24
N GLU A 66 9.04 -18.17 10.50
CA GLU A 66 8.27 -16.97 10.16
C GLU A 66 7.06 -17.29 9.27
N LEU A 67 7.19 -18.24 8.33
CA LEU A 67 6.08 -18.69 7.49
C LEU A 67 4.98 -19.40 8.30
N ARG A 68 5.34 -20.17 9.32
CA ARG A 68 4.34 -20.80 10.20
C ARG A 68 3.50 -19.80 10.99
N LEU A 69 4.06 -18.62 11.30
CA LEU A 69 3.33 -17.57 12.01
C LEU A 69 2.15 -17.01 11.20
N ILE A 70 2.26 -17.00 9.87
CA ILE A 70 1.23 -16.44 8.97
C ILE A 70 0.31 -17.49 8.37
N ASP A 71 0.77 -18.75 8.26
CA ASP A 71 -0.03 -19.87 7.76
C ASP A 71 -0.90 -20.52 8.86
N GLY A 72 -0.59 -20.24 10.13
CA GLY A 72 -1.34 -20.74 11.28
C GLY A 72 -2.68 -20.02 11.52
N PRO A 73 -3.66 -20.68 12.17
CA PRO A 73 -4.93 -20.05 12.54
C PRO A 73 -4.81 -19.14 13.78
N GLU A 74 -3.62 -19.06 14.38
CA GLU A 74 -3.38 -18.41 15.66
C GLU A 74 -3.19 -16.91 15.50
N GLU A 75 -4.09 -16.12 16.08
CA GLU A 75 -4.05 -14.66 16.05
C GLU A 75 -2.70 -14.10 16.50
N GLN A 76 -2.14 -14.67 17.56
CA GLN A 76 -0.84 -14.27 18.11
C GLN A 76 0.31 -14.46 17.11
N GLY A 77 0.25 -15.50 16.26
CA GLY A 77 1.26 -15.71 15.23
C GLY A 77 1.27 -14.59 14.21
N HIS A 78 0.08 -14.17 13.76
CA HIS A 78 -0.04 -13.06 12.80
C HIS A 78 0.40 -11.74 13.42
N GLU A 79 0.03 -11.44 14.67
CA GLU A 79 0.53 -10.25 15.36
C GLU A 79 2.07 -10.24 15.44
N GLN A 80 2.69 -11.36 15.81
CA GLN A 80 4.16 -11.48 15.84
C GLN A 80 4.78 -11.26 14.46
N TYR A 81 4.18 -11.84 13.41
CA TYR A 81 4.66 -11.66 12.04
C TYR A 81 4.60 -10.19 11.61
N PHE A 82 3.44 -9.54 11.74
CA PHE A 82 3.26 -8.15 11.30
C PHE A 82 4.01 -7.14 12.18
N GLY A 83 4.19 -7.43 13.47
CA GLY A 83 5.06 -6.67 14.37
C GLY A 83 6.53 -6.78 13.97
N ALA A 84 7.01 -7.98 13.62
CA ALA A 84 8.35 -8.16 13.09
C ALA A 84 8.56 -7.43 11.74
N GLN A 85 7.57 -7.49 10.85
CA GLN A 85 7.61 -6.71 9.60
C GLN A 85 7.65 -5.19 9.85
N ALA A 86 6.92 -4.71 10.86
CA ALA A 86 6.93 -3.30 11.26
C ALA A 86 8.31 -2.86 11.78
N GLN A 87 8.95 -3.68 12.63
CA GLN A 87 10.32 -3.44 13.11
C GLN A 87 11.31 -3.40 11.94
N GLU A 88 11.31 -4.41 11.07
CA GLU A 88 12.24 -4.48 9.93
C GLU A 88 12.07 -3.29 8.98
N LEU A 89 10.83 -2.89 8.71
CA LEU A 89 10.54 -1.71 7.90
C LEU A 89 11.05 -0.44 8.57
N ALA A 90 10.81 -0.25 9.87
CA ALA A 90 11.29 0.90 10.61
C ALA A 90 12.83 0.97 10.62
N ASP A 91 13.51 -0.15 10.84
CA ASP A 91 14.98 -0.25 10.77
C ASP A 91 15.50 0.14 9.40
N PHE A 92 14.88 -0.35 8.32
CA PHE A 92 15.25 0.05 6.96
C PHE A 92 15.10 1.55 6.75
N LEU A 93 13.98 2.14 7.18
CA LEU A 93 13.72 3.58 7.00
C LEU A 93 14.75 4.43 7.75
N VAL A 94 15.09 4.06 8.98
CA VAL A 94 16.14 4.74 9.77
C VAL A 94 17.51 4.59 9.10
N ASP A 95 17.89 3.35 8.76
CA ASP A 95 19.18 3.06 8.13
C ASP A 95 19.33 3.82 6.82
N PHE A 96 18.28 3.83 6.00
CA PHE A 96 18.27 4.55 4.73
C PHE A 96 18.35 6.06 4.98
N ALA A 97 17.55 6.60 5.91
CA ALA A 97 17.56 8.01 6.24
C ALA A 97 18.94 8.53 6.64
N VAL A 98 19.61 7.79 7.53
CA VAL A 98 20.93 8.14 8.05
C VAL A 98 22.01 7.99 6.98
N LYS A 99 22.07 6.84 6.30
CA LYS A 99 23.12 6.55 5.29
C LYS A 99 23.03 7.46 4.07
N GLN A 100 21.82 7.88 3.71
CA GLN A 100 21.56 8.71 2.55
C GLN A 100 21.43 10.20 2.88
N HIS A 101 21.65 10.57 4.15
CA HIS A 101 21.56 11.95 4.64
C HIS A 101 20.28 12.65 4.21
N LEU A 102 19.13 11.99 4.42
CA LEU A 102 17.86 12.54 4.00
C LEU A 102 17.56 13.86 4.73
N PRO A 103 16.91 14.83 4.07
CA PRO A 103 16.39 15.99 4.76
C PRO A 103 15.32 15.54 5.78
N THR A 104 15.39 16.08 7.00
CA THR A 104 14.33 15.86 8.00
C THR A 104 13.03 16.52 7.54
N ALA A 105 11.90 16.09 8.12
CA ALA A 105 10.62 16.72 7.85
C ALA A 105 10.64 18.21 8.26
N SER A 106 10.17 19.08 7.38
CA SER A 106 10.03 20.53 7.64
C SER A 106 8.79 21.05 6.92
N GLY A 107 7.73 21.30 7.69
CA GLY A 107 6.42 21.65 7.15
C GLY A 107 5.94 20.64 6.11
N ASP A 108 5.67 21.12 4.90
CA ASP A 108 5.15 20.32 3.79
C ASP A 108 6.22 19.64 2.93
N SER A 109 7.49 19.71 3.30
CA SER A 109 8.62 19.14 2.56
C SER A 109 9.58 18.35 3.45
N GLY A 110 10.57 17.68 2.85
CA GLY A 110 11.52 16.85 3.58
C GLY A 110 10.94 15.51 4.02
N GLY A 111 11.73 14.75 4.77
CA GLY A 111 11.31 13.51 5.42
C GLY A 111 10.95 12.37 4.46
N ILE A 112 10.21 11.42 5.02
CA ILE A 112 9.77 10.17 4.40
C ILE A 112 8.24 10.16 4.34
N ALA A 113 7.73 9.90 3.14
CA ALA A 113 6.39 9.38 2.90
C ALA A 113 6.49 7.88 2.65
N LEU A 114 5.83 7.07 3.48
CA LEU A 114 5.76 5.61 3.31
C LEU A 114 4.44 5.26 2.65
N MET A 115 4.47 4.49 1.57
CA MET A 115 3.29 4.10 0.80
C MET A 115 3.13 2.59 0.72
N GLY A 116 1.96 2.10 1.08
CA GLY A 116 1.50 0.76 0.75
C GLY A 116 0.59 0.82 -0.48
N TRP A 117 0.78 -0.09 -1.44
CA TRP A 117 -0.17 -0.29 -2.52
C TRP A 117 -0.88 -1.63 -2.38
N SER A 118 -2.20 -1.64 -2.56
CA SER A 118 -2.99 -2.87 -2.54
C SER A 118 -2.76 -3.66 -1.23
N ALA A 119 -2.42 -4.95 -1.31
CA ALA A 119 -2.06 -5.77 -0.15
C ALA A 119 -0.84 -5.28 0.66
N GLY A 120 0.05 -4.48 0.04
CA GLY A 120 1.20 -3.89 0.72
C GLY A 120 0.80 -2.96 1.87
N ASN A 121 -0.44 -2.46 1.86
CA ASN A 121 -1.00 -1.66 2.96
C ASN A 121 -1.07 -2.43 4.28
N ALA A 122 -1.18 -3.76 4.28
CA ALA A 122 -1.14 -4.55 5.51
C ALA A 122 0.19 -4.36 6.26
N CYS A 123 1.31 -4.38 5.52
CA CYS A 123 2.65 -4.20 6.08
C CYS A 123 2.90 -2.74 6.51
N THR A 124 2.43 -1.76 5.75
CA THR A 124 2.66 -0.36 6.13
C THR A 124 1.76 0.09 7.28
N LEU A 125 0.51 -0.40 7.34
CA LEU A 125 -0.38 -0.13 8.48
C LEU A 125 0.12 -0.77 9.78
N SER A 126 0.76 -1.94 9.73
CA SER A 126 1.29 -2.57 10.96
C SER A 126 2.33 -1.71 11.67
N LEU A 127 3.10 -0.90 10.94
CA LEU A 127 4.03 0.08 11.51
C LEU A 127 3.31 1.10 12.41
N LEU A 128 2.11 1.55 12.02
CA LEU A 128 1.32 2.51 12.79
C LEU A 128 0.41 1.87 13.83
N SER A 129 -0.08 0.65 13.59
CA SER A 129 -1.01 -0.03 14.50
C SER A 129 -0.30 -0.78 15.62
N GLN A 130 0.99 -1.12 15.44
CA GLN A 130 1.77 -1.87 16.42
C GLN A 130 3.10 -1.16 16.75
N PRO A 131 3.10 0.13 17.10
CA PRO A 131 4.34 0.84 17.39
C PRO A 131 5.09 0.23 18.57
N GLN A 132 4.42 -0.48 19.50
CA GLN A 132 5.07 -1.15 20.62
C GLN A 132 5.92 -2.37 20.20
N ALA A 133 5.68 -2.93 19.01
CA ALA A 133 6.53 -3.98 18.46
C ALA A 133 7.87 -3.42 17.92
N ILE A 134 7.98 -2.08 17.83
CA ILE A 134 9.17 -1.41 17.33
C ILE A 134 10.02 -0.90 18.50
N ASP A 135 11.31 -1.21 18.48
CA ASP A 135 12.29 -0.76 19.45
C ASP A 135 12.22 0.76 19.64
N GLU A 136 12.26 1.20 20.90
CA GLU A 136 12.16 2.62 21.26
C GLU A 136 13.24 3.47 20.58
N SER A 137 14.46 2.95 20.45
CA SER A 137 15.55 3.63 19.75
C SER A 137 15.25 3.82 18.26
N THR A 138 14.69 2.80 17.60
CA THR A 138 14.31 2.88 16.18
C THR A 138 13.16 3.87 15.99
N ARG A 139 12.14 3.86 16.87
CA ARG A 139 11.03 4.81 16.82
C ARG A 139 11.49 6.26 16.93
N LYS A 140 12.34 6.57 17.92
CA LYS A 140 12.90 7.91 18.13
C LYS A 140 13.80 8.36 16.98
N ALA A 141 14.60 7.45 16.42
CA ALA A 141 15.45 7.75 15.27
C ALA A 141 14.64 8.00 13.99
N LEU A 142 13.47 7.38 13.84
CA LEU A 142 12.59 7.53 12.68
C LEU A 142 11.74 8.81 12.75
N GLU A 143 11.41 9.28 13.95
CA GLU A 143 10.53 10.43 14.20
C GLU A 143 10.84 11.70 13.40
N PRO A 144 12.09 12.18 13.27
CA PRO A 144 12.37 13.37 12.49
C PRO A 144 12.18 13.18 10.97
N PHE A 145 12.01 11.95 10.49
CA PHE A 145 11.88 11.64 9.07
C PHE A 145 10.45 11.24 8.69
N LEU A 146 9.82 10.32 9.40
CA LEU A 146 8.52 9.77 9.00
C LEU A 146 7.39 10.77 9.22
N ARG A 147 6.81 11.27 8.12
CA ARG A 147 5.80 12.33 8.16
C ARG A 147 4.48 11.99 7.49
N THR A 148 4.47 11.02 6.58
CA THR A 148 3.26 10.70 5.81
C THR A 148 3.16 9.21 5.59
N MET A 149 2.00 8.65 5.91
CA MET A 149 1.58 7.34 5.44
C MET A 149 0.64 7.53 4.26
N VAL A 150 0.91 6.87 3.14
CA VAL A 150 0.02 6.83 1.98
C VAL A 150 -0.60 5.45 1.87
N ILE A 151 -1.91 5.38 2.02
CA ILE A 151 -2.69 4.16 1.79
C ILE A 151 -3.19 4.22 0.35
N PHE A 152 -2.51 3.53 -0.55
CA PHE A 152 -2.80 3.60 -1.98
C PHE A 152 -3.58 2.38 -2.47
N ASP A 153 -4.80 2.64 -2.94
CA ASP A 153 -5.76 1.73 -3.54
C ASP A 153 -5.90 0.41 -2.78
N ALA A 154 -6.03 0.53 -1.46
CA ALA A 154 -6.17 -0.61 -0.56
C ALA A 154 -7.46 -1.39 -0.86
N PRO A 155 -7.44 -2.74 -0.86
CA PRO A 155 -8.65 -3.54 -0.95
C PRO A 155 -9.42 -3.55 0.38
N ALA A 156 -10.75 -3.74 0.33
CA ALA A 156 -11.67 -3.63 1.46
C ALA A 156 -11.30 -4.45 2.71
N TYR A 157 -10.55 -5.55 2.57
CA TYR A 157 -10.13 -6.35 3.72
C TYR A 157 -9.14 -5.64 4.63
N ILE A 158 -8.32 -4.75 4.07
CA ILE A 158 -7.43 -3.88 4.84
C ILE A 158 -8.24 -2.93 5.73
N ALA A 159 -9.47 -2.60 5.30
CA ALA A 159 -10.42 -1.78 6.04
C ALA A 159 -11.47 -2.61 6.82
N GLY A 160 -11.25 -3.92 6.97
CA GLY A 160 -12.10 -4.79 7.81
C GLY A 160 -13.22 -5.54 7.11
N ARG A 161 -13.30 -5.50 5.77
CA ARG A 161 -14.38 -6.16 5.02
C ARG A 161 -13.94 -7.36 4.18
N SER A 162 -14.73 -8.43 4.27
CA SER A 162 -14.42 -9.70 3.64
C SER A 162 -14.27 -9.61 2.12
N LEU A 163 -13.22 -10.28 1.61
CA LEU A 163 -12.95 -10.51 0.20
C LEU A 163 -13.94 -11.47 -0.47
N ALA A 164 -14.88 -12.08 0.25
CA ALA A 164 -15.79 -13.10 -0.28
C ALA A 164 -16.66 -12.61 -1.47
N ARG A 165 -16.80 -11.29 -1.65
CA ARG A 165 -17.51 -10.67 -2.78
C ARG A 165 -16.61 -10.32 -3.96
N SER A 166 -15.30 -10.57 -3.84
CA SER A 166 -14.28 -10.11 -4.79
C SER A 166 -13.70 -11.26 -5.62
N GLY A 167 -13.04 -10.93 -6.73
CA GLY A 167 -12.27 -11.87 -7.54
C GLY A 167 -11.16 -12.65 -6.80
N VAL A 168 -10.97 -12.46 -5.49
CA VAL A 168 -10.11 -13.30 -4.61
C VAL A 168 -10.56 -14.77 -4.59
N PHE A 169 -11.81 -15.06 -4.98
CA PHE A 169 -12.24 -16.43 -5.28
C PHE A 169 -11.41 -17.11 -6.41
N ILE A 170 -10.67 -16.33 -7.22
CA ILE A 170 -9.73 -16.87 -8.21
C ILE A 170 -8.60 -17.66 -7.53
N PHE A 171 -8.10 -17.20 -6.38
CA PHE A 171 -7.01 -17.87 -5.66
C PHE A 171 -7.42 -19.20 -5.04
N SER A 172 -8.69 -19.37 -4.67
CA SER A 172 -9.23 -20.61 -4.12
C SER A 172 -9.68 -21.62 -5.19
N ASN A 173 -9.65 -21.25 -6.48
CA ASN A 173 -10.13 -22.13 -7.53
C ASN A 173 -9.12 -23.24 -7.87
N ALA A 174 -9.34 -24.41 -7.27
CA ALA A 174 -8.53 -25.61 -7.44
C ALA A 174 -8.41 -26.14 -8.88
N THR A 175 -9.25 -25.70 -9.83
CA THR A 175 -9.17 -26.15 -11.23
C THR A 175 -8.06 -25.46 -12.03
N TYR A 176 -7.46 -24.40 -11.49
CA TYR A 176 -6.35 -23.68 -12.12
C TYR A 176 -5.03 -23.99 -11.42
N THR A 177 -3.96 -24.04 -12.20
CA THR A 177 -2.58 -23.95 -11.70
C THR A 177 -2.34 -22.60 -11.02
N ASP A 178 -1.34 -22.49 -10.15
CA ASP A 178 -1.01 -21.22 -9.50
C ASP A 178 -0.75 -20.12 -10.55
N GLU A 179 0.05 -20.41 -11.59
CA GLU A 179 0.32 -19.46 -12.67
C GLU A 179 -0.95 -18.96 -13.36
N GLU A 180 -1.92 -19.84 -13.63
CA GLU A 180 -3.21 -19.46 -14.20
C GLU A 180 -4.05 -18.62 -13.24
N ARG A 181 -4.05 -18.94 -11.94
CA ARG A 181 -4.74 -18.13 -10.92
C ARG A 181 -4.18 -16.72 -10.89
N PHE A 182 -2.85 -16.58 -10.87
CA PHE A 182 -2.21 -15.26 -10.83
C PHE A 182 -2.35 -14.49 -12.13
N ARG A 183 -2.38 -15.15 -13.30
CA ARG A 183 -2.73 -14.46 -14.56
C ARG A 183 -4.14 -13.89 -14.52
N LYS A 184 -5.12 -14.70 -14.10
CA LYS A 184 -6.52 -14.27 -13.99
C LYS A 184 -6.70 -13.17 -12.94
N PHE A 185 -6.01 -13.30 -11.81
CA PHE A 185 -5.99 -12.27 -10.76
C PHE A 185 -5.38 -10.97 -11.28
N ALA A 186 -4.22 -11.04 -11.93
CA ALA A 186 -3.55 -9.89 -12.52
C ALA A 186 -4.47 -9.19 -13.53
N ASP A 187 -5.10 -9.95 -14.43
CA ASP A 187 -6.04 -9.42 -15.42
C ASP A 187 -7.27 -8.78 -14.77
N TYR A 188 -7.83 -9.40 -13.74
CA TYR A 188 -8.92 -8.84 -12.94
C TYR A 188 -8.50 -7.55 -12.23
N ALA A 189 -7.34 -7.53 -11.57
CA ALA A 189 -6.84 -6.35 -10.87
C ALA A 189 -6.50 -5.21 -11.84
N GLY A 190 -5.93 -5.55 -13.00
CA GLY A 190 -5.55 -4.60 -14.05
C GLY A 190 -6.72 -4.11 -14.91
N ALA A 191 -7.92 -4.64 -14.71
CA ALA A 191 -9.10 -4.26 -15.48
C ALA A 191 -9.53 -2.82 -15.18
N TYR A 192 -10.19 -2.19 -16.16
CA TYR A 192 -10.89 -0.93 -15.97
C TYR A 192 -12.37 -1.24 -15.73
N PHE A 193 -12.82 -1.14 -14.48
CA PHE A 193 -14.21 -1.37 -14.12
C PHE A 193 -15.04 -0.13 -14.44
N GLU A 194 -16.20 -0.33 -15.06
CA GLU A 194 -17.14 0.73 -15.38
C GLU A 194 -18.30 0.65 -14.38
N HIS A 195 -18.08 1.19 -13.18
CA HIS A 195 -19.09 1.23 -12.14
C HIS A 195 -20.22 2.20 -12.55
N PRO A 196 -21.49 1.79 -12.47
CA PRO A 196 -22.61 2.72 -12.63
C PRO A 196 -22.48 4.02 -11.81
N SER A 197 -21.98 3.95 -10.58
CA SER A 197 -21.61 5.11 -9.79
C SER A 197 -20.63 4.74 -8.68
N VAL A 198 -19.49 5.43 -8.64
CA VAL A 198 -18.54 5.34 -7.50
C VAL A 198 -18.83 6.34 -6.39
N ALA A 199 -19.78 7.25 -6.59
CA ALA A 199 -20.13 8.29 -5.61
C ALA A 199 -21.39 7.96 -4.80
N SER A 200 -22.09 6.86 -5.12
CA SER A 200 -23.38 6.54 -4.49
C SER A 200 -23.27 5.85 -3.13
N HIS A 201 -22.07 5.37 -2.75
CA HIS A 201 -21.87 4.52 -1.56
C HIS A 201 -22.82 3.30 -1.52
N ASN A 202 -23.23 2.79 -2.68
CA ASN A 202 -24.09 1.63 -2.80
C ASN A 202 -23.38 0.54 -3.60
N ILE A 203 -23.11 -0.59 -2.93
CA ILE A 203 -22.41 -1.73 -3.53
C ILE A 203 -23.06 -2.25 -4.82
N LYS A 204 -24.38 -2.05 -5.00
CA LYS A 204 -25.09 -2.45 -6.22
C LYS A 204 -24.69 -1.63 -7.45
N ASP A 205 -24.12 -0.46 -7.23
CA ASP A 205 -23.62 0.43 -8.28
C ASP A 205 -22.14 0.17 -8.59
N LEU A 206 -21.52 -0.83 -7.95
CA LEU A 206 -20.20 -1.30 -8.31
C LEU A 206 -20.28 -2.55 -9.20
N GLN A 207 -19.62 -2.49 -10.36
CA GLN A 207 -19.32 -3.67 -11.14
C GLN A 207 -18.40 -4.62 -10.36
N ILE A 208 -18.90 -5.83 -10.07
CA ILE A 208 -18.13 -6.89 -9.39
C ILE A 208 -17.52 -7.86 -10.42
N VAL A 209 -18.23 -8.10 -11.51
CA VAL A 209 -17.82 -9.03 -12.59
C VAL A 209 -17.55 -8.22 -13.85
N LEU A 210 -16.42 -8.49 -14.49
CA LEU A 210 -16.05 -7.85 -15.75
C LEU A 210 -17.03 -8.23 -16.86
N ASP A 211 -17.51 -7.23 -17.58
CA ASP A 211 -18.27 -7.45 -18.82
C ASP A 211 -17.31 -7.89 -19.93
N SER A 212 -17.71 -8.91 -20.68
CA SER A 212 -17.10 -9.31 -21.95
C SER A 212 -16.85 -8.16 -22.94
N LYS A 213 -17.61 -7.06 -22.84
CA LYS A 213 -17.53 -5.88 -23.72
C LYS A 213 -16.66 -4.74 -23.17
N GLN A 214 -15.67 -5.04 -22.34
CA GLN A 214 -14.74 -4.00 -21.87
C GLN A 214 -14.15 -3.19 -23.04
N LEU A 215 -14.34 -1.87 -22.98
CA LEU A 215 -13.83 -0.94 -23.99
C LEU A 215 -12.32 -0.75 -23.86
N LYS A 216 -11.80 -0.75 -22.63
CA LYS A 216 -10.38 -0.58 -22.33
C LYS A 216 -9.77 -1.88 -21.86
N THR A 217 -8.66 -2.27 -22.48
CA THR A 217 -7.93 -3.50 -22.13
C THR A 217 -7.35 -3.40 -20.72
N SER A 218 -7.26 -4.53 -20.02
CA SER A 218 -6.59 -4.60 -18.72
C SER A 218 -5.11 -4.22 -18.82
N THR A 219 -4.55 -3.58 -17.79
CA THR A 219 -3.13 -3.20 -17.72
C THR A 219 -2.20 -4.39 -17.90
N THR A 220 -2.46 -5.47 -17.18
CA THR A 220 -1.59 -6.65 -17.15
C THR A 220 -1.66 -7.45 -18.44
N SER A 221 -2.82 -7.44 -19.13
CA SER A 221 -2.98 -8.07 -20.43
C SER A 221 -2.10 -7.45 -21.53
N ARG A 222 -1.60 -6.23 -21.31
CA ARG A 222 -0.67 -5.54 -22.22
C ARG A 222 0.80 -5.84 -21.93
N PHE A 223 1.11 -6.58 -20.86
CA PHE A 223 2.50 -6.94 -20.58
C PHE A 223 3.01 -7.90 -21.65
N THR A 224 4.24 -7.66 -22.08
CA THR A 224 4.99 -8.71 -22.80
C THR A 224 5.24 -9.89 -21.86
N SER A 225 5.52 -11.07 -22.41
CA SER A 225 5.85 -12.25 -21.59
C SER A 225 7.08 -12.01 -20.69
N ASP A 226 8.05 -11.22 -21.16
CA ASP A 226 9.24 -10.86 -20.37
C ASP A 226 8.91 -9.87 -19.25
N GLU A 227 8.03 -8.90 -19.49
CA GLU A 227 7.55 -8.00 -18.44
C GLU A 227 6.77 -8.78 -17.39
N TYR A 228 5.83 -9.64 -17.81
CA TYR A 228 5.06 -10.46 -16.86
C TYR A 228 5.97 -11.28 -15.95
N ARG A 229 6.99 -11.96 -16.50
CA ARG A 229 7.95 -12.77 -15.72
C ARG A 229 8.81 -11.95 -14.75
N LYS A 230 9.02 -10.66 -15.01
CA LYS A 230 9.78 -9.76 -14.11
C LYS A 230 8.89 -9.15 -13.03
N LEU A 231 7.65 -8.85 -13.39
CA LEU A 231 6.72 -8.10 -12.56
C LEU A 231 5.89 -8.99 -11.64
N VAL A 232 5.55 -10.22 -12.06
CA VAL A 232 4.60 -11.08 -11.37
C VAL A 232 5.29 -12.32 -10.80
N TRP A 233 5.09 -12.57 -9.51
CA TRP A 233 5.74 -13.59 -8.70
C TRP A 233 4.73 -14.46 -7.95
N PRO A 234 4.06 -15.39 -8.67
CA PRO A 234 3.05 -16.30 -8.11
C PRO A 234 3.54 -17.08 -6.88
N GLU A 235 4.74 -17.65 -6.95
CA GLU A 235 5.29 -18.48 -5.88
C GLU A 235 5.53 -17.69 -4.59
N ALA A 236 5.98 -16.43 -4.71
CA ALA A 236 6.17 -15.55 -3.56
C ALA A 236 4.81 -15.18 -2.93
N ALA A 237 3.82 -14.85 -3.76
CA ALA A 237 2.47 -14.54 -3.28
C ALA A 237 1.79 -15.72 -2.60
N MET A 238 1.92 -16.94 -3.13
CA MET A 238 1.35 -18.14 -2.49
C MET A 238 1.93 -18.42 -1.10
N LYS A 239 3.21 -18.05 -0.88
CA LYS A 239 3.87 -18.25 0.41
C LYS A 239 3.60 -17.13 1.40
N VAL A 240 3.46 -15.90 0.92
CA VAL A 240 3.42 -14.71 1.77
C VAL A 240 2.04 -14.07 1.79
N ASP A 241 1.54 -13.67 0.63
CA ASP A 241 0.34 -12.83 0.55
C ASP A 241 -0.95 -13.62 0.72
N VAL A 242 -1.06 -14.79 0.10
CA VAL A 242 -2.28 -15.60 0.19
C VAL A 242 -2.55 -16.01 1.64
N PRO A 243 -1.57 -16.54 2.41
CA PRO A 243 -1.76 -16.78 3.85
C PRO A 243 -2.10 -15.48 4.61
N ALA A 244 -1.39 -14.38 4.37
CA ALA A 244 -1.67 -13.08 5.02
C ALA A 244 -3.12 -12.62 4.82
N MET A 245 -3.67 -12.82 3.63
CA MET A 245 -5.04 -12.45 3.28
C MET A 245 -6.11 -13.31 3.98
N THR A 246 -5.74 -14.47 4.51
CA THR A 246 -6.67 -15.33 5.27
C THR A 246 -6.84 -14.90 6.73
N TYR A 247 -6.02 -13.96 7.20
CA TYR A 247 -6.16 -13.41 8.54
C TYR A 247 -7.55 -12.80 8.75
N PRO A 248 -8.18 -12.97 9.93
CA PRO A 248 -9.54 -12.47 10.16
C PRO A 248 -9.64 -10.98 9.88
N VAL A 249 -10.62 -10.60 9.07
CA VAL A 249 -10.81 -9.20 8.66
C VAL A 249 -11.07 -8.26 9.83
N GLN A 250 -11.61 -8.77 10.94
CA GLN A 250 -11.79 -8.02 12.18
C GLN A 250 -10.46 -7.51 12.75
N GLU A 251 -9.37 -8.25 12.55
CA GLU A 251 -8.05 -7.83 13.03
C GLU A 251 -7.45 -6.74 12.15
N PHE A 252 -7.65 -6.81 10.83
CA PHE A 252 -7.33 -5.69 9.94
C PHE A 252 -8.16 -4.45 10.27
N GLU A 253 -9.46 -4.62 10.59
CA GLU A 253 -10.32 -3.53 11.05
C GLU A 253 -9.77 -2.89 12.33
N ARG A 254 -9.40 -3.71 13.33
CA ARG A 254 -8.81 -3.27 14.59
C ARG A 254 -7.52 -2.51 14.34
N TRP A 255 -6.60 -3.06 13.55
CA TRP A 255 -5.33 -2.40 13.23
C TRP A 255 -5.51 -1.08 12.50
N MET A 256 -6.40 -1.03 11.52
CA MET A 256 -6.70 0.20 10.79
C MET A 256 -7.29 1.25 11.75
N LYS A 257 -8.29 0.89 12.58
CA LYS A 257 -8.88 1.83 13.53
C LYS A 257 -7.85 2.34 14.53
N ARG A 258 -7.01 1.45 15.04
CA ARG A 258 -5.91 1.76 15.94
C ARG A 258 -4.90 2.72 15.32
N ALA A 259 -4.45 2.44 14.09
CA ALA A 259 -3.48 3.26 13.39
C ALA A 259 -3.98 4.68 13.08
N LEU A 260 -5.28 4.83 12.81
CA LEU A 260 -5.85 6.06 12.25
C LEU A 260 -6.65 6.89 13.24
N PHE A 261 -7.30 6.27 14.23
CA PHE A 261 -8.31 6.92 15.07
C PHE A 261 -8.08 6.78 16.58
N GLU A 262 -7.03 6.11 17.06
CA GLU A 262 -6.67 6.14 18.49
C GLU A 262 -5.85 7.39 18.83
N ASP A 263 -6.47 8.35 19.52
CA ASP A 263 -5.85 9.64 19.87
C ASP A 263 -4.57 9.46 20.69
N ASP A 264 -4.60 8.64 21.74
CA ASP A 264 -3.46 8.41 22.61
C ASP A 264 -2.27 7.82 21.83
N LEU A 265 -2.55 6.85 20.95
CA LEU A 265 -1.53 6.23 20.11
C LEU A 265 -0.94 7.23 19.10
N ALA A 266 -1.79 8.05 18.48
CA ALA A 266 -1.37 9.07 17.53
C ALA A 266 -0.52 10.16 18.20
N GLN A 267 -0.86 10.56 19.43
CA GLN A 267 -0.10 11.53 20.21
C GLN A 267 1.24 10.99 20.71
N GLU A 268 1.27 9.72 21.14
CA GLU A 268 2.48 9.08 21.66
C GLU A 268 3.47 8.72 20.54
N PHE A 269 2.99 8.24 19.39
CA PHE A 269 3.82 7.71 18.32
C PHE A 269 3.68 8.50 17.02
N TRP A 270 4.73 9.24 16.69
CA TRP A 270 4.83 10.10 15.50
C TRP A 270 3.66 11.10 15.42
N PRO A 271 3.56 12.05 16.37
CA PRO A 271 2.41 12.97 16.48
C PRO A 271 2.24 13.91 15.29
N SER A 272 3.28 14.12 14.50
CA SER A 272 3.23 14.96 13.29
C SER A 272 2.87 14.18 12.01
N LEU A 273 2.68 12.86 12.09
CA LEU A 273 2.42 12.02 10.94
C LEU A 273 0.97 12.18 10.46
N LYS A 274 0.83 12.53 9.18
CA LYS A 274 -0.46 12.58 8.46
C LYS A 274 -0.69 11.33 7.60
N VAL A 275 -1.94 11.09 7.24
CA VAL A 275 -2.37 9.96 6.42
C VAL A 275 -3.05 10.46 5.15
N GLU A 276 -2.55 10.01 4.00
CA GLU A 276 -3.18 10.25 2.70
C GLU A 276 -3.76 8.94 2.19
N ILE A 277 -5.06 8.88 1.99
CA ILE A 277 -5.75 7.73 1.42
C ILE A 277 -6.10 8.06 -0.02
N ILE A 278 -5.65 7.23 -0.95
CA ILE A 278 -5.89 7.40 -2.37
C ILE A 278 -6.57 6.14 -2.90
N TRP A 279 -7.70 6.28 -3.57
CA TRP A 279 -8.38 5.16 -4.24
C TRP A 279 -8.71 5.53 -5.69
N CYS A 280 -8.86 4.55 -6.58
CA CYS A 280 -8.97 4.80 -8.02
C CYS A 280 -10.39 4.52 -8.56
N GLU A 281 -10.89 5.40 -9.44
CA GLU A 281 -12.27 5.37 -9.95
C GLU A 281 -12.66 4.06 -10.66
N HIS A 282 -11.80 3.52 -11.52
CA HIS A 282 -12.03 2.29 -12.27
C HIS A 282 -11.33 1.08 -11.64
N SER A 283 -11.00 1.15 -10.35
CA SER A 283 -10.37 0.04 -9.64
C SER A 283 -11.37 -1.11 -9.43
N THR A 284 -10.90 -2.20 -8.81
CA THR A 284 -11.80 -3.29 -8.43
C THR A 284 -12.84 -2.81 -7.41
N ALA A 285 -14.05 -3.38 -7.42
CA ALA A 285 -15.09 -3.02 -6.44
C ALA A 285 -14.61 -3.03 -4.97
N PRO A 286 -13.76 -3.98 -4.51
CA PRO A 286 -13.18 -3.92 -3.16
C PRO A 286 -12.28 -2.72 -2.89
N CYS A 287 -11.57 -2.19 -3.88
CA CYS A 287 -10.71 -1.01 -3.69
C CYS A 287 -11.56 0.26 -3.59
N VAL A 288 -12.63 0.36 -4.40
CA VAL A 288 -13.61 1.45 -4.29
C VAL A 288 -14.36 1.38 -2.95
N GLU A 289 -14.81 0.19 -2.55
CA GLU A 289 -15.47 -0.02 -1.25
C GLU A 289 -14.54 0.35 -0.07
N ALA A 290 -13.23 0.11 -0.16
CA ALA A 290 -12.29 0.57 0.86
C ALA A 290 -12.27 2.10 0.99
N GLY A 291 -12.27 2.82 -0.14
CA GLY A 291 -12.38 4.28 -0.17
C GLY A 291 -13.61 4.76 0.60
N TRP A 292 -14.77 4.15 0.34
CA TRP A 292 -16.02 4.45 1.04
C TRP A 292 -15.94 4.17 2.54
N ILE A 293 -15.36 3.03 2.94
CA ILE A 293 -15.21 2.68 4.35
C ILE A 293 -14.38 3.74 5.08
N PHE A 294 -13.28 4.22 4.48
CA PHE A 294 -12.48 5.28 5.08
C PHE A 294 -13.25 6.59 5.23
N GLU A 295 -14.08 6.95 4.24
CA GLU A 295 -14.92 8.16 4.28
C GLU A 295 -15.99 8.06 5.37
N GLU A 296 -16.66 6.91 5.44
CA GLU A 296 -17.68 6.60 6.45
C GLU A 296 -17.09 6.62 7.86
N LEU A 297 -15.93 5.98 8.07
CA LEU A 297 -15.26 5.97 9.37
C LEU A 297 -14.75 7.35 9.77
N ARG A 298 -14.16 8.12 8.84
CA ARG A 298 -13.74 9.49 9.16
C ARG A 298 -14.94 10.30 9.64
N LYS A 299 -16.07 10.22 8.94
CA LYS A 299 -17.30 10.89 9.34
C LYS A 299 -17.79 10.40 10.71
N GLU A 300 -17.84 9.09 10.93
CA GLU A 300 -18.28 8.50 12.21
C GLU A 300 -17.44 9.00 13.39
N TYR A 301 -16.13 9.06 13.22
CA TYR A 301 -15.20 9.49 14.27
C TYR A 301 -15.18 11.01 14.46
N ASP A 302 -15.41 11.79 13.40
CA ASP A 302 -15.67 13.24 13.52
C ASP A 302 -16.93 13.51 14.35
N ASP A 303 -18.02 12.78 14.09
CA ASP A 303 -19.27 12.89 14.85
C ASP A 303 -19.10 12.48 16.33
N LYS A 304 -18.09 11.65 16.64
CA LYS A 304 -17.69 11.26 18.01
C LYS A 304 -16.69 12.21 18.67
N GLY A 305 -16.20 13.22 17.94
CA GLY A 305 -15.18 14.16 18.43
C GLY A 305 -13.77 13.56 18.56
N VAL A 306 -13.49 12.44 17.89
CA VAL A 306 -12.17 11.80 17.87
C VAL A 306 -11.30 12.48 16.82
N VAL A 307 -10.11 12.93 17.22
CA VAL A 307 -9.21 13.66 16.31
C VAL A 307 -8.55 12.68 15.34
N GLY A 308 -7.95 11.61 15.87
CA GLY A 308 -7.12 10.65 15.16
C GLY A 308 -5.90 11.30 14.52
N ARG A 309 -5.32 10.62 13.54
CA ARG A 309 -4.29 11.21 12.69
C ARG A 309 -4.92 12.19 11.70
N PRO A 310 -4.24 13.31 11.37
CA PRO A 310 -4.67 14.16 10.26
C PRO A 310 -4.79 13.33 8.98
N MET A 311 -5.97 13.31 8.38
CA MET A 311 -6.28 12.40 7.27
C MET A 311 -6.99 13.12 6.13
N ARG A 312 -6.64 12.74 4.90
CA ARG A 312 -7.35 13.13 3.68
C ARG A 312 -7.59 11.90 2.81
N ILE A 313 -8.74 11.89 2.14
CA ILE A 313 -9.16 10.83 1.24
C ILE A 313 -9.36 11.44 -0.14
N THR A 314 -8.72 10.86 -1.15
CA THR A 314 -8.70 11.36 -2.53
C THR A 314 -9.01 10.24 -3.51
N MET A 315 -10.03 10.44 -4.32
CA MET A 315 -10.29 9.57 -5.48
C MET A 315 -9.45 10.03 -6.67
N MET A 316 -8.83 9.10 -7.39
CA MET A 316 -8.09 9.34 -8.63
C MET A 316 -8.99 9.06 -9.85
N PRO A 317 -9.45 10.09 -10.59
CA PRO A 317 -10.37 9.89 -11.70
C PRO A 317 -9.68 9.21 -12.89
N GLY A 318 -10.40 8.35 -13.62
CA GLY A 318 -9.92 7.69 -14.82
C GLY A 318 -8.81 6.65 -14.60
N ALA A 319 -8.50 6.31 -13.35
CA ALA A 319 -7.46 5.35 -12.97
C ALA A 319 -8.07 4.01 -12.57
N ASN A 320 -7.45 2.90 -12.98
CA ASN A 320 -7.71 1.58 -12.40
C ASN A 320 -6.74 1.31 -11.23
N HIS A 321 -6.49 0.04 -10.89
CA HIS A 321 -5.56 -0.36 -9.83
C HIS A 321 -4.06 -0.11 -10.14
N PHE A 322 -3.70 0.21 -11.39
CA PHE A 322 -2.31 0.33 -11.89
C PHE A 322 -1.99 1.67 -12.55
N PRO A 323 -2.42 2.83 -12.01
CA PRO A 323 -2.19 4.09 -12.70
C PRO A 323 -0.71 4.45 -12.72
N HIS A 324 0.07 3.96 -11.75
CA HIS A 324 1.53 4.07 -11.72
C HIS A 324 2.23 3.40 -12.92
N TRP A 325 1.55 2.46 -13.61
CA TRP A 325 2.06 1.85 -14.83
C TRP A 325 1.46 2.46 -16.10
N ASP A 326 0.17 2.78 -16.08
CA ASP A 326 -0.57 3.24 -17.26
C ASP A 326 -0.54 4.76 -17.48
N GLN A 327 -0.44 5.52 -16.40
CA GLN A 327 -0.51 6.98 -16.37
C GLN A 327 0.59 7.54 -15.43
N PRO A 328 1.87 7.15 -15.58
CA PRO A 328 2.90 7.40 -14.58
C PRO A 328 3.11 8.88 -14.26
N GLU A 329 3.01 9.77 -15.25
CA GLU A 329 3.12 11.22 -15.07
C GLU A 329 1.97 11.78 -14.22
N LYS A 330 0.74 11.35 -14.49
CA LYS A 330 -0.44 11.77 -13.70
C LYS A 330 -0.36 11.23 -12.28
N THR A 331 0.08 9.98 -12.12
CA THR A 331 0.20 9.34 -10.81
C THR A 331 1.26 10.00 -9.94
N ILE A 332 2.46 10.25 -10.47
CA ILE A 332 3.51 10.88 -9.66
C ILE A 332 3.17 12.32 -9.28
N ALA A 333 2.51 13.06 -10.18
CA ALA A 333 2.01 14.40 -9.88
C ALA A 333 0.99 14.37 -8.73
N LEU A 334 0.05 13.41 -8.74
CA LEU A 334 -0.90 13.22 -7.64
C LEU A 334 -0.18 12.89 -6.33
N PHE A 335 0.75 11.93 -6.35
CA PHE A 335 1.53 11.54 -5.16
C PHE A 335 2.29 12.74 -4.58
N ALA A 336 2.97 13.52 -5.41
CA ALA A 336 3.67 14.71 -4.98
C ALA A 336 2.73 15.74 -4.33
N ASN A 337 1.57 15.99 -4.95
CA ASN A 337 0.60 16.97 -4.45
C ASN A 337 0.03 16.58 -3.09
N VAL A 338 -0.40 15.33 -2.91
CA VAL A 338 -0.97 14.88 -1.62
C VAL A 338 0.09 14.84 -0.52
N ILE A 339 1.31 14.40 -0.84
CA ILE A 339 2.45 14.38 0.09
C ILE A 339 2.82 15.81 0.52
N ALA A 340 2.87 16.76 -0.43
CA ALA A 340 3.13 18.16 -0.13
C ALA A 340 1.94 18.89 0.53
N GLY A 341 0.77 18.25 0.66
CA GLY A 341 -0.41 18.89 1.27
C GLY A 341 -0.97 20.07 0.49
N VAL A 342 -0.55 20.25 -0.77
CA VAL A 342 -1.03 21.33 -1.63
C VAL A 342 -2.49 21.07 -1.95
N ARG A 343 -3.37 21.98 -1.55
CA ARG A 343 -4.79 21.93 -1.91
C ARG A 343 -4.88 22.09 -3.43
N GLY A 344 -5.44 21.10 -4.12
CA GLY A 344 -5.91 21.30 -5.49
C GLY A 344 -6.87 22.49 -5.51
N SER A 345 -6.55 23.48 -6.35
CA SER A 345 -7.35 24.68 -6.58
C SER A 345 -8.67 24.36 -7.25
#